data_AF-A0A293MEF7-F1
#
_entry.id   AF-A0A293MEF7-F1
#
_cell.length_a   1.000
_cell.length_b   1.000
_cell.length_c   1.000
_cell.angle_alpha   90.00
_cell.angle_beta   90.00
_cell.angle_gamma   90.00
#
_symmetry.space_group_name_H-M   'P 1'
#
loop_
_entity.id
_entity.type
_entity.pdbx_description
1 polymer ?
#
loop_
_entity_poly.entity_id
_entity_poly.type
_entity_poly.pdbx_seq_one_letter_code
_entity_poly.pdbx_strand_id
1 'polypeptide(L)'
;MTLDALPNEILFRIFSFLDAAFVINVLSHVCRAFEAVLSDDIFWKNKLFQQWPKQYPVIPVDDSFDWKRACFDREEHYKIWASWEQNMRPINFESPHIGFVNTLQLLNNGSFCASGSRDRDIKVWNIRDKINGEALEPYQRLVHSLPDAHEGWVWCMCADENLLYSGAWDSTVKAWDLSHGCYRRDSLKFVLPQDFHSCG
;
A
#
# COMPACT_ATOMS: atom_id res chain seq x y z
N MET A 1 17.08 -41.20 14.69
CA MET A 1 17.28 -40.45 13.44
C MET A 1 16.83 -39.03 13.71
N THR A 2 17.76 -38.09 13.69
CA THR A 2 17.49 -36.68 14.00
C THR A 2 17.27 -35.91 12.69
N LEU A 3 16.48 -34.83 12.76
CA LEU A 3 16.01 -34.12 11.57
C LEU A 3 17.15 -33.45 10.78
N ASP A 4 18.25 -33.11 11.44
CA ASP A 4 19.49 -32.55 10.89
C ASP A 4 20.33 -33.54 10.07
N ALA A 5 20.04 -34.85 10.14
CA ALA A 5 20.73 -35.88 9.37
C ALA A 5 20.06 -36.19 8.01
N LEU A 6 18.97 -35.49 7.67
CA LEU A 6 18.25 -35.68 6.41
C LEU A 6 18.93 -34.93 5.25
N PRO A 7 18.83 -35.44 4.01
CA PRO A 7 19.24 -34.70 2.81
C PRO A 7 18.48 -33.37 2.66
N ASN A 8 19.13 -32.37 2.08
CA ASN A 8 18.57 -31.03 1.90
C ASN A 8 17.24 -31.05 1.11
N GLU A 9 17.09 -31.97 0.16
CA GLU A 9 15.88 -32.11 -0.66
C GLU A 9 14.67 -32.53 0.18
N ILE A 10 14.89 -33.39 1.18
CA ILE A 10 13.84 -33.84 2.09
C ILE A 10 13.49 -32.71 3.06
N LEU A 11 14.51 -31.99 3.56
CA LEU A 11 14.31 -30.81 4.41
C LEU A 11 13.52 -29.72 3.68
N PHE A 12 13.88 -29.42 2.42
CA PHE A 12 13.13 -28.48 1.58
C PHE A 12 11.66 -28.87 1.44
N ARG A 13 11.38 -30.15 1.19
CA ARG A 13 10.00 -30.63 1.06
C ARG A 13 9.22 -30.58 2.37
N ILE A 14 9.88 -30.79 3.51
CA ILE A 14 9.23 -30.64 4.82
C ILE A 14 8.95 -29.16 5.10
N PHE A 15 9.95 -28.30 4.90
CA PHE A 15 9.85 -26.87 5.19
C PHE A 15 8.88 -26.15 4.24
N SER A 16 8.64 -26.65 3.02
CA SER A 16 7.67 -26.06 2.10
C SER A 16 6.23 -26.10 2.62
N PHE A 17 5.90 -27.07 3.50
CA PHE A 17 4.57 -27.18 4.14
C PHE A 17 4.40 -26.29 5.37
N LEU A 18 5.46 -25.65 5.84
CA LEU A 18 5.42 -24.78 7.02
C LEU A 18 5.29 -23.32 6.60
N ASP A 19 4.65 -22.52 7.45
CA ASP A 19 4.54 -21.07 7.28
C ASP A 19 5.93 -20.43 7.20
N ALA A 20 6.13 -19.53 6.24
CA ALA A 20 7.36 -18.78 6.08
C ALA A 20 7.74 -18.03 7.36
N ALA A 21 6.76 -17.47 8.08
CA ALA A 21 6.98 -16.82 9.38
C ALA A 21 7.62 -17.77 10.41
N PHE A 22 7.14 -19.02 10.50
CA PHE A 22 7.68 -20.01 11.42
C PHE A 22 9.07 -20.48 10.97
N VAL A 23 9.24 -20.73 9.68
CA VAL A 23 10.52 -21.15 9.10
C VAL A 23 11.61 -20.10 9.35
N ILE A 24 11.29 -18.82 9.14
CA ILE A 24 12.23 -17.71 9.30
C ILE A 24 12.53 -17.44 10.77
N ASN A 25 11.51 -17.35 11.63
CA ASN A 25 11.69 -16.86 13.00
C ASN A 25 11.98 -17.96 14.02
N VAL A 26 11.78 -19.23 13.67
CA VAL A 26 11.97 -20.37 14.58
C VAL A 26 12.99 -21.34 14.01
N LEU A 27 12.71 -21.94 12.85
CA LEU A 27 13.55 -23.03 12.32
C LEU A 27 14.98 -22.58 11.99
N SER A 28 15.15 -21.36 11.48
CA SER A 28 16.48 -20.80 11.20
C SER A 28 17.38 -20.72 12.44
N HIS A 29 16.80 -20.66 13.64
CA HIS A 29 17.53 -20.55 14.91
C HIS A 29 17.69 -21.88 15.64
N VAL A 30 17.16 -22.99 15.10
CA VAL A 30 17.26 -24.32 15.76
C VAL A 30 18.66 -24.91 15.61
N CYS A 31 19.25 -24.87 14.41
CA CYS A 31 20.61 -25.34 14.17
C CYS A 31 21.23 -24.70 12.92
N ARG A 32 22.57 -24.74 12.83
CA ARG A 32 23.33 -24.18 11.70
C ARG A 32 23.02 -24.85 10.36
N ALA A 33 22.66 -26.14 10.38
CA ALA A 33 22.27 -26.85 9.17
C ALA A 33 20.97 -26.26 8.58
N PHE A 34 19.97 -25.96 9.42
CA PHE A 34 18.74 -25.34 8.97
C PHE A 34 18.95 -23.90 8.54
N GLU A 35 19.77 -23.14 9.27
CA GLU A 35 20.16 -21.79 8.86
C GLU A 35 20.76 -21.78 7.45
N ALA A 36 21.71 -22.68 7.16
CA ALA A 36 22.37 -22.78 5.86
C ALA A 36 21.40 -23.18 4.72
N VAL A 37 20.45 -24.07 5.01
CA VAL A 37 19.40 -24.48 4.05
C VAL A 37 18.43 -23.33 3.78
N LEU A 38 18.10 -22.53 4.80
CA LEU A 38 17.14 -21.43 4.71
C LEU A 38 17.75 -20.11 4.21
N SER A 39 19.08 -20.02 4.12
CA SER A 39 19.78 -18.91 3.45
C SER A 39 19.79 -19.04 1.92
N ASP A 40 19.37 -20.18 1.36
CA ASP A 40 19.33 -20.40 -0.08
C ASP A 40 18.05 -19.82 -0.72
N ASP A 41 18.22 -18.90 -1.66
CA ASP A 41 17.12 -18.32 -2.46
C ASP A 41 16.35 -19.35 -3.27
N ILE A 42 16.99 -20.45 -3.68
CA ILE A 42 16.35 -21.50 -4.48
C ILE A 42 15.17 -22.11 -3.72
N PHE A 43 15.33 -22.29 -2.41
CA PHE A 43 14.25 -22.78 -1.54
C PHE A 43 13.05 -21.83 -1.56
N TRP A 44 13.29 -20.53 -1.33
CA TRP A 44 12.23 -19.52 -1.26
C TRP A 44 11.53 -19.32 -2.61
N LYS A 45 12.29 -19.30 -3.72
CA LYS A 45 11.74 -19.30 -5.08
C LYS A 45 10.82 -20.49 -5.30
N ASN A 46 11.30 -21.70 -5.01
CA ASN A 46 10.52 -22.92 -5.21
C ASN A 46 9.26 -22.95 -4.35
N LYS A 47 9.35 -22.57 -3.07
CA LYS A 47 8.19 -22.50 -2.17
C LYS A 47 7.15 -21.52 -2.70
N LEU A 48 7.58 -20.34 -3.16
CA LEU A 48 6.70 -19.31 -3.70
C LEU A 48 6.03 -19.76 -5.01
N PHE A 49 6.79 -20.36 -5.94
CA PHE A 49 6.23 -20.86 -7.20
C PHE A 49 5.36 -22.11 -7.06
N GLN A 50 5.61 -22.94 -6.04
CA GLN A 50 4.73 -24.07 -5.72
C GLN A 50 3.34 -23.59 -5.29
N GLN A 51 3.26 -22.52 -4.49
CA GLN A 51 1.98 -21.97 -4.04
C GLN A 51 1.35 -21.00 -5.05
N TRP A 52 2.16 -20.22 -5.76
CA TRP A 52 1.71 -19.21 -6.74
C TRP A 52 2.49 -19.33 -8.06
N PRO A 53 2.12 -20.28 -8.94
CA PRO A 53 2.88 -20.61 -10.14
C PRO A 53 2.86 -19.55 -11.26
N LYS A 54 2.13 -18.44 -11.10
CA LYS A 54 2.03 -17.37 -12.11
C LYS A 54 2.76 -16.10 -11.67
N GLN A 55 3.74 -15.69 -12.48
CA GLN A 55 4.45 -14.39 -12.50
C GLN A 55 4.49 -13.65 -11.16
N TYR A 56 5.38 -14.12 -10.27
CA TYR A 56 5.87 -13.36 -9.14
C TYR A 56 7.41 -13.39 -9.14
N PRO A 57 8.09 -12.26 -8.88
CA PRO A 57 7.56 -10.91 -8.76
C PRO A 57 6.96 -10.41 -10.08
N VAL A 58 6.01 -9.48 -10.00
CA VAL A 58 5.33 -8.92 -11.18
C VAL A 58 6.27 -8.06 -12.03
N ILE A 59 7.34 -7.57 -11.42
CA ILE A 59 8.35 -6.68 -12.00
C ILE A 59 9.67 -7.46 -12.04
N PRO A 60 10.53 -7.26 -13.06
CA PRO A 60 11.89 -7.78 -13.04
C PRO A 60 12.62 -7.36 -11.76
N VAL A 61 13.31 -8.30 -11.14
CA VAL A 61 14.08 -8.07 -9.92
C VAL A 61 15.55 -8.29 -10.17
N ASP A 62 16.39 -7.53 -9.46
CA ASP A 62 17.84 -7.67 -9.51
C ASP A 62 18.34 -8.76 -8.54
N ASP A 63 19.65 -8.99 -8.54
CA ASP A 63 20.30 -9.98 -7.68
C ASP A 63 20.27 -9.61 -6.18
N SER A 64 19.86 -8.38 -5.83
CA SER A 64 19.71 -7.94 -4.44
C SER A 64 18.34 -8.24 -3.85
N PHE A 65 17.43 -8.81 -4.65
CA PHE A 65 16.07 -9.10 -4.23
C PHE A 65 15.99 -10.20 -3.18
N ASP A 66 15.43 -9.85 -2.02
CA ASP A 66 15.26 -10.77 -0.91
C ASP A 66 14.04 -11.69 -1.11
N TRP A 67 14.30 -12.88 -1.66
CA TRP A 67 13.29 -13.91 -1.89
C TRP A 67 12.67 -14.44 -0.60
N LYS A 68 13.44 -14.47 0.49
CA LYS A 68 12.98 -14.88 1.81
C LYS A 68 11.94 -13.92 2.34
N ARG A 69 12.23 -12.61 2.29
CA ARG A 69 11.29 -11.56 2.68
C ARG A 69 10.07 -11.54 1.77
N ALA A 70 10.25 -11.68 0.47
CA ALA A 70 9.18 -11.71 -0.50
C ALA A 70 8.17 -12.85 -0.26
N CYS A 71 8.66 -14.05 0.05
CA CYS A 71 7.80 -15.20 0.38
C CYS A 71 7.01 -14.95 1.67
N PHE A 72 7.65 -14.39 2.69
CA PHE A 72 6.99 -14.02 3.94
C PHE A 72 5.88 -12.99 3.70
N ASP A 73 6.19 -11.88 3.02
CA ASP A 73 5.22 -10.81 2.77
C ASP A 73 4.06 -11.30 1.91
N ARG A 74 4.32 -12.21 0.96
CA ARG A 74 3.29 -12.82 0.11
C ARG A 74 2.32 -13.70 0.91
N GLU A 75 2.84 -14.57 1.78
CA GLU A 75 2.01 -15.41 2.66
C GLU A 75 1.17 -14.57 3.61
N GLU A 76 1.75 -13.55 4.24
CA GLU A 76 1.03 -12.63 5.15
C GLU A 76 -0.07 -11.86 4.41
N HIS A 77 0.23 -11.29 3.25
CA HIS A 77 -0.80 -10.65 2.42
C HIS A 77 -1.91 -11.64 2.05
N TYR A 78 -1.57 -12.86 1.63
CA TYR A 78 -2.56 -13.87 1.27
C TYR A 78 -3.47 -14.22 2.46
N LYS A 79 -2.91 -14.34 3.67
CA LYS A 79 -3.70 -14.59 4.90
C LYS A 79 -4.69 -13.46 5.19
N ILE A 80 -4.24 -12.21 5.07
CA ILE A 80 -5.10 -11.02 5.27
C ILE A 80 -6.24 -11.00 4.25
N TRP A 81 -5.91 -11.22 2.97
CA TRP A 81 -6.89 -11.22 1.88
C TRP A 81 -7.80 -12.44 1.88
N ALA A 82 -7.37 -13.60 2.37
CA ALA A 82 -8.21 -14.79 2.50
C ALA A 82 -9.35 -14.60 3.52
N SER A 83 -9.17 -13.70 4.49
CA SER A 83 -10.14 -13.38 5.54
C SER A 83 -10.74 -11.97 5.36
N TRP A 84 -10.79 -11.48 4.12
CA TRP A 84 -11.23 -10.12 3.80
C TRP A 84 -12.64 -9.80 4.31
N GLU A 85 -13.58 -10.75 4.26
CA GLU A 85 -14.96 -10.54 4.74
C GLU A 85 -15.04 -10.22 6.24
N GLN A 86 -14.09 -10.73 7.02
CA GLN A 86 -14.03 -10.53 8.48
C GLN A 86 -13.19 -9.29 8.85
N ASN A 87 -12.17 -8.98 8.04
CA ASN A 87 -11.20 -7.94 8.32
C ASN A 87 -11.51 -6.60 7.63
N MET A 88 -12.32 -6.62 6.57
CA MET A 88 -12.71 -5.41 5.85
C MET A 88 -13.79 -4.67 6.66
N ARG A 89 -13.42 -3.49 7.13
CA ARG A 89 -14.34 -2.58 7.83
C ARG A 89 -14.57 -1.32 7.00
N PRO A 90 -15.82 -0.84 6.90
CA PRO A 90 -16.08 0.46 6.30
C PRO A 90 -15.55 1.58 7.20
N ILE A 91 -14.88 2.56 6.61
CA ILE A 91 -14.59 3.84 7.27
C ILE A 91 -15.68 4.81 6.81
N ASN A 92 -16.55 5.19 7.76
CA ASN A 92 -17.63 6.13 7.48
C ASN A 92 -17.14 7.56 7.71
N PHE A 93 -17.43 8.42 6.75
CA PHE A 93 -17.20 9.87 6.84
C PHE A 93 -18.55 10.56 6.95
N GLU A 94 -18.62 11.63 7.74
CA GLU A 94 -19.80 12.47 7.80
C GLU A 94 -19.83 13.42 6.60
N SER A 95 -20.90 13.37 5.79
CA SER A 95 -21.10 14.18 4.59
C SER A 95 -19.83 14.27 3.70
N PRO A 96 -19.33 13.14 3.17
CA PRO A 96 -18.05 13.11 2.46
C PRO A 96 -18.07 14.03 1.24
N HIS A 97 -19.08 13.90 0.40
CA HIS A 97 -19.25 14.70 -0.82
C HIS A 97 -20.74 14.85 -1.13
N ILE A 98 -21.09 15.92 -1.83
CA ILE A 98 -22.46 16.16 -2.30
C ILE A 98 -22.69 15.32 -3.57
N GLY A 99 -21.64 15.16 -4.39
CA GLY A 99 -21.65 14.37 -5.61
C GLY A 99 -21.05 12.97 -5.45
N PHE A 100 -21.09 12.19 -6.54
CA PHE A 100 -20.39 10.91 -6.61
C PHE A 100 -18.87 11.11 -6.49
N VAL A 101 -18.24 10.31 -5.64
CA VAL A 101 -16.78 10.18 -5.56
C VAL A 101 -16.32 9.33 -6.75
N ASN A 102 -15.54 9.90 -7.66
CA ASN A 102 -15.03 9.17 -8.83
C ASN A 102 -13.61 8.65 -8.62
N THR A 103 -12.86 9.22 -7.68
CA THR A 103 -11.44 8.90 -7.49
C THR A 103 -11.03 9.01 -6.03
N LEU A 104 -10.13 8.10 -5.63
CA LEU A 104 -9.47 8.06 -4.33
C LEU A 104 -7.97 7.90 -4.54
N GLN A 105 -7.17 8.54 -3.69
CA GLN A 105 -5.72 8.39 -3.70
C GLN A 105 -5.20 8.27 -2.27
N LEU A 106 -4.47 7.19 -1.98
CA LEU A 106 -3.76 7.04 -0.71
C LEU A 106 -2.53 7.93 -0.68
N LEU A 107 -2.29 8.55 0.48
CA LEU A 107 -1.18 9.47 0.72
C LEU A 107 -0.42 9.06 1.98
N ASN A 108 0.86 9.42 2.03
CA ASN A 108 1.73 9.23 3.18
C ASN A 108 1.66 7.80 3.76
N ASN A 109 1.97 6.80 2.91
CA ASN A 109 1.96 5.37 3.23
C ASN A 109 0.60 4.86 3.79
N GLY A 110 -0.51 5.39 3.27
CA GLY A 110 -1.86 4.98 3.69
C GLY A 110 -2.33 5.61 4.99
N SER A 111 -1.70 6.70 5.43
CA SER A 111 -2.16 7.47 6.60
C SER A 111 -3.34 8.38 6.26
N PHE A 112 -3.41 8.83 5.01
CA PHE A 112 -4.48 9.69 4.52
C PHE A 112 -5.04 9.18 3.20
N CYS A 113 -6.24 9.66 2.88
CA CYS A 113 -6.90 9.43 1.61
C CYS A 113 -7.41 10.76 1.06
N ALA A 114 -7.05 11.10 -0.17
CA ALA A 114 -7.71 12.15 -0.92
C ALA A 114 -8.89 11.57 -1.70
N SER A 115 -10.01 12.30 -1.75
CA SER A 115 -11.19 11.96 -2.55
C SER A 115 -11.54 13.11 -3.50
N GLY A 116 -11.82 12.76 -4.75
CA GLY A 116 -12.28 13.68 -5.79
C GLY A 116 -13.69 13.32 -6.26
N SER A 117 -14.54 14.33 -6.44
CA SER A 117 -15.98 14.14 -6.65
C SER A 117 -16.55 14.98 -7.79
N ARG A 118 -17.79 14.64 -8.18
CA ARG A 118 -18.60 15.42 -9.13
C ARG A 118 -19.13 16.74 -8.57
N ASP A 119 -19.04 16.96 -7.26
CA ASP A 119 -19.26 18.28 -6.67
C ASP A 119 -18.13 19.27 -6.96
N ARG A 120 -17.08 18.81 -7.66
CA ARG A 120 -15.87 19.56 -8.05
C ARG A 120 -14.90 19.81 -6.89
N ASP A 121 -15.18 19.23 -5.73
CA ASP A 121 -14.35 19.35 -4.56
C ASP A 121 -13.30 18.23 -4.52
N ILE A 122 -12.20 18.55 -3.84
CA ILE A 122 -11.24 17.56 -3.36
C ILE A 122 -11.23 17.62 -1.83
N LYS A 123 -11.30 16.48 -1.16
CA LYS A 123 -11.22 16.39 0.30
C LYS A 123 -10.12 15.43 0.72
N VAL A 124 -9.47 15.74 1.83
CA VAL A 124 -8.40 14.92 2.39
C VAL A 124 -8.80 14.43 3.77
N TRP A 125 -8.74 13.12 3.96
CA TRP A 125 -9.22 12.42 5.13
C TRP A 125 -8.08 11.71 5.85
N ASN A 126 -8.11 11.74 7.17
CA ASN A 126 -7.34 10.85 8.01
C ASN A 126 -8.06 9.50 8.12
N ILE A 127 -7.41 8.46 7.61
CA ILE A 127 -7.95 7.10 7.57
C ILE A 127 -7.33 6.20 8.65
N ARG A 128 -6.48 6.74 9.53
CA ARG A 128 -6.03 6.00 10.71
C ARG A 128 -7.20 5.79 11.67
N ASP A 129 -7.17 4.72 12.43
CA ASP A 129 -8.19 4.48 13.45
C ASP A 129 -8.02 5.38 14.65
N LYS A 130 -6.76 5.66 14.99
CA LYS A 130 -6.38 6.33 16.22
C LYS A 130 -5.37 7.42 15.96
N ILE A 131 -5.50 8.51 16.71
CA ILE A 131 -4.46 9.52 16.90
C ILE A 131 -4.18 9.56 18.40
N ASN A 132 -2.91 9.46 18.79
CA ASN A 132 -2.48 9.50 20.19
C ASN A 132 -3.19 8.48 21.11
N GLY A 133 -3.63 7.34 20.56
CA GLY A 133 -4.30 6.27 21.30
C GLY A 133 -5.83 6.39 21.36
N GLU A 134 -6.39 7.53 20.97
CA GLU A 134 -7.83 7.78 20.95
C GLU A 134 -8.43 7.47 19.57
N ALA A 135 -9.63 6.88 19.54
CA ALA A 135 -10.33 6.58 18.30
C ALA A 135 -10.79 7.88 17.62
N LEU A 136 -10.59 7.96 16.30
CA LEU A 136 -11.08 9.09 15.52
C LEU A 136 -12.56 8.94 15.19
N GLU A 137 -13.35 9.87 15.70
CA GLU A 137 -14.74 10.01 15.32
C GLU A 137 -14.87 10.45 13.84
N PRO A 138 -15.95 10.08 13.13
CA PRO A 138 -16.13 10.39 11.70
C PRO A 138 -15.90 11.86 11.34
N TYR A 139 -16.40 12.79 12.16
CA TYR A 139 -16.28 14.24 11.95
C TYR A 139 -14.85 14.77 12.12
N GLN A 140 -13.98 14.04 12.82
CA GLN A 140 -12.59 14.43 13.07
C GLN A 140 -11.66 13.98 11.94
N ARG A 141 -12.16 13.18 10.99
CA ARG A 141 -11.36 12.60 9.91
C ARG A 141 -11.11 13.59 8.78
N LEU A 142 -11.98 14.58 8.55
CA LEU A 142 -11.74 15.60 7.53
C LEU A 142 -10.57 16.49 7.96
N VAL A 143 -9.49 16.45 7.19
CA VAL A 143 -8.33 17.31 7.42
C VAL A 143 -8.42 18.56 6.57
N HIS A 144 -8.70 18.40 5.28
CA HIS A 144 -8.78 19.49 4.33
C HIS A 144 -9.97 19.35 3.41
N SER A 145 -10.56 20.49 3.06
CA SER A 145 -11.54 20.61 1.99
C SER A 145 -11.04 21.67 1.02
N LEU A 146 -10.98 21.29 -0.26
CA LEU A 146 -10.74 22.17 -1.39
C LEU A 146 -12.09 22.35 -2.11
N PRO A 147 -12.93 23.30 -1.67
CA PRO A 147 -14.16 23.60 -2.37
C PRO A 147 -13.86 24.22 -3.73
N ASP A 148 -14.65 23.87 -4.74
CA ASP A 148 -14.47 24.36 -6.13
C ASP A 148 -13.02 24.19 -6.62
N ALA A 149 -12.39 23.06 -6.24
CA ALA A 149 -11.03 22.72 -6.64
C ALA A 149 -10.88 22.74 -8.16
N HIS A 150 -11.94 22.36 -8.87
CA HIS A 150 -12.07 22.36 -10.31
C HIS A 150 -13.36 23.05 -10.77
N GLU A 151 -13.42 23.44 -12.04
CA GLU A 151 -14.66 23.96 -12.66
C GLU A 151 -15.55 22.83 -13.19
N GLY A 152 -15.04 21.60 -13.17
CA GLY A 152 -15.72 20.37 -13.60
C GLY A 152 -15.47 19.21 -12.64
N TRP A 153 -16.06 18.05 -12.96
CA TRP A 153 -15.95 16.85 -12.11
C TRP A 153 -14.50 16.39 -12.01
N VAL A 154 -14.07 16.00 -10.81
CA VAL A 154 -12.75 15.39 -10.62
C VAL A 154 -12.86 13.90 -10.98
N TRP A 155 -12.03 13.46 -11.93
CA TRP A 155 -12.08 12.10 -12.51
C TRP A 155 -10.92 11.23 -12.08
N CYS A 156 -9.74 11.81 -11.91
CA CYS A 156 -8.54 11.08 -11.54
C CYS A 156 -7.67 11.90 -10.58
N MET A 157 -6.91 11.17 -9.77
CA MET A 157 -5.87 11.72 -8.94
C MET A 157 -4.66 10.80 -8.98
N CYS A 158 -3.49 11.37 -8.79
CA CYS A 158 -2.28 10.65 -8.43
C CYS A 158 -1.49 11.49 -7.44
N ALA A 159 -0.59 10.87 -6.69
CA ALA A 159 0.25 11.58 -5.75
C ALA A 159 1.69 11.12 -5.87
N ASP A 160 2.59 12.07 -5.69
CA ASP A 160 4.02 11.85 -5.57
C ASP A 160 4.51 12.60 -4.35
N GLU A 161 5.00 11.87 -3.34
CA GLU A 161 5.37 12.40 -2.04
C GLU A 161 4.30 13.32 -1.42
N ASN A 162 4.55 14.63 -1.41
CA ASN A 162 3.69 15.68 -0.89
C ASN A 162 2.92 16.44 -1.99
N LEU A 163 3.00 16.03 -3.25
CA LEU A 163 2.23 16.65 -4.33
C LEU A 163 1.07 15.73 -4.71
N LEU A 164 -0.14 16.27 -4.64
CA LEU A 164 -1.34 15.64 -5.18
C LEU A 164 -1.65 16.27 -6.53
N TYR A 165 -1.85 15.46 -7.57
CA TYR A 165 -2.33 15.91 -8.87
C TYR A 165 -3.76 15.46 -9.05
N SER A 166 -4.59 16.33 -9.62
CA SER A 166 -5.99 16.05 -9.94
C SER A 166 -6.29 16.41 -11.40
N GLY A 167 -6.96 15.50 -12.10
CA GLY A 167 -7.47 15.72 -13.45
C GLY A 167 -8.99 15.77 -13.44
N ALA A 168 -9.56 16.73 -14.17
CA ALA A 168 -10.99 16.99 -14.15
C ALA A 168 -11.59 17.22 -15.54
N TRP A 169 -12.93 17.27 -15.57
CA TRP A 169 -13.71 17.50 -16.79
C TRP A 169 -13.57 18.93 -17.35
N ASP A 170 -13.03 19.86 -16.56
CA ASP A 170 -12.70 21.22 -17.00
C ASP A 170 -11.47 21.30 -17.92
N SER A 171 -10.94 20.15 -18.36
CA SER A 171 -9.75 20.03 -19.20
C SER A 171 -8.46 20.53 -18.53
N THR A 172 -8.44 20.64 -17.19
CA THR A 172 -7.25 21.03 -16.43
C THR A 172 -6.70 19.87 -15.61
N VAL A 173 -5.38 19.89 -15.43
CA VAL A 173 -4.68 19.13 -14.40
C VAL A 173 -4.15 20.14 -13.38
N LYS A 174 -4.45 19.90 -12.12
CA LYS A 174 -4.01 20.77 -11.02
C LYS A 174 -3.09 20.04 -10.06
N ALA A 175 -2.04 20.72 -9.60
CA ALA A 175 -1.13 20.22 -8.59
C ALA A 175 -1.39 20.92 -7.25
N TRP A 176 -1.42 20.16 -6.18
CA TRP A 176 -1.69 20.61 -4.82
C TRP A 176 -0.52 20.25 -3.92
N ASP A 177 0.11 21.25 -3.33
CA ASP A 177 1.20 21.05 -2.39
C ASP A 177 0.64 20.73 -0.98
N LEU A 178 0.98 19.53 -0.50
CA LEU A 178 0.68 18.96 0.81
C LEU A 178 1.85 19.13 1.81
N SER A 179 2.88 19.94 1.50
CA SER A 179 4.14 20.10 2.26
C SER A 179 3.98 20.42 3.74
N HIS A 180 2.87 21.03 4.15
CA HIS A 180 2.57 21.29 5.57
C HIS A 180 1.98 20.06 6.29
N GLY A 181 2.06 18.91 5.62
CA GLY A 181 1.39 17.68 5.96
C GLY A 181 -0.13 17.83 5.83
N CYS A 182 -0.81 16.76 5.45
CA CYS A 182 -2.27 16.65 5.59
C CYS A 182 -2.69 16.58 7.07
N TYR A 183 -2.00 17.29 7.98
CA TYR A 183 -2.29 17.35 9.42
C TYR A 183 -2.77 18.75 9.85
N ARG A 184 -2.57 19.79 9.03
CA ARG A 184 -2.88 21.18 9.40
C ARG A 184 -3.99 21.74 8.53
N ARG A 185 -5.16 22.01 9.10
CA ARG A 185 -6.40 22.44 8.40
C ARG A 185 -6.28 23.56 7.35
N ASP A 186 -5.22 24.39 7.36
CA ASP A 186 -5.29 25.73 6.77
C ASP A 186 -4.42 26.03 5.54
N SER A 187 -3.73 25.07 4.91
CA SER A 187 -3.07 25.42 3.63
C SER A 187 -2.82 24.25 2.69
N LEU A 188 -3.60 24.23 1.61
CA LEU A 188 -3.28 23.53 0.38
C LEU A 188 -3.10 24.59 -0.70
N LYS A 189 -1.96 24.58 -1.39
CA LYS A 189 -1.66 25.56 -2.44
C LYS A 189 -1.74 24.90 -3.80
N PHE A 190 -2.50 25.50 -4.69
CA PHE A 190 -2.48 25.16 -6.11
C PHE A 190 -1.18 25.65 -6.73
N VAL A 191 -0.44 24.75 -7.38
CA VAL A 191 0.76 25.07 -8.15
C VAL A 191 0.41 24.94 -9.63
N LEU A 192 0.51 26.05 -10.37
CA LEU A 192 0.43 26.00 -11.83
C LEU A 192 1.66 25.21 -12.34
N PRO A 193 1.49 24.30 -13.32
CA PRO A 193 2.64 23.73 -14.02
C PRO A 193 3.46 24.90 -14.55
N GLN A 194 4.69 25.06 -14.06
CA GLN A 194 5.61 26.03 -14.64
C GLN A 194 5.80 25.64 -16.12
N ASP A 195 5.46 26.57 -16.99
CA ASP A 195 5.57 26.54 -18.45
C ASP A 195 6.11 25.23 -19.03
N PHE A 196 5.22 24.40 -19.59
CA PHE A 196 5.62 23.58 -20.72
C PHE A 196 5.97 24.56 -21.84
N HIS A 197 7.23 25.01 -21.88
CA HIS A 197 7.80 25.56 -23.08
C HIS A 197 7.47 24.59 -24.20
N SER A 198 6.70 25.09 -25.16
CA SER A 198 6.30 24.41 -26.38
C SER A 198 7.54 23.79 -27.03
N CYS A 199 7.72 22.48 -26.86
CA CYS A 199 8.54 21.71 -27.75
C CYS A 199 7.77 21.58 -29.08
N GLY A 200 8.15 22.44 -30.04
CA GLY A 200 8.11 22.22 -31.49
C GLY A 200 6.79 21.82 -32.11
#